data_AF-A0A5Q5BRD7-F1
#
_entry.id   AF-A0A5Q5BRD7-F1
#
_cell.length_a   1.000
_cell.length_b   1.000
_cell.length_c   1.000
_cell.angle_alpha   90.00
_cell.angle_beta   90.00
_cell.angle_gamma   90.00
#
_symmetry.space_group_name_H-M   'P 1'
#
loop_
_entity.id
_entity.type
_entity.pdbx_description
1 polymer ?
#
loop_
_entity_poly.entity_id
_entity_poly.type
_entity_poly.pdbx_seq_one_letter_code
_entity_poly.pdbx_strand_id
1 'polypeptide(L)'
;MKDILIGVVVFAIIFGGALLGLFLGKILPNQHVGAESRDAIRTIMAMLATLSAVVLGLLTGSSISSLAEKESELRSAGVQFIMLDRTMAEYGPETAKTRALLKQLLAERIGQIWPEEGGPVSLTALSSGAGINLVQRDLFALSPQTEQQRWLRDNALQMTNTIAESRWTTIEQIGSRFPWAFFMVVVAWLAVIFASFGLFAPRNASVVAALLVAALALAGPIFMMLEMDQPYGGMVKIPSTSLRVALEQLGGS
;
A
#
# COMPACT_ATOMS: atom_id res chain seq x y z
N MET A 1 12.78 -3.18 -4.57
CA MET A 1 13.96 -2.49 -5.15
C MET A 1 13.65 -1.09 -5.69
N LYS A 2 12.52 -0.89 -6.39
CA LYS A 2 12.14 0.44 -6.92
C LYS A 2 11.97 1.50 -5.81
N ASP A 3 11.46 1.10 -4.64
CA ASP A 3 11.10 2.04 -3.57
C ASP A 3 12.32 2.51 -2.76
N ILE A 4 13.29 1.62 -2.54
CA ILE A 4 14.61 1.99 -2.00
C ILE A 4 15.28 3.01 -2.95
N LEU A 5 15.18 2.80 -4.26
CA LEU A 5 15.74 3.74 -5.24
C LEU A 5 15.04 5.11 -5.17
N ILE A 6 13.73 5.15 -5.03
CA ILE A 6 12.99 6.41 -4.87
C ILE A 6 13.39 7.10 -3.55
N GLY A 7 13.47 6.38 -2.43
CA GLY A 7 13.91 6.91 -1.15
C GLY A 7 15.33 7.49 -1.20
N VAL A 8 16.25 6.79 -1.86
CA VAL A 8 17.63 7.25 -2.09
C VAL A 8 17.66 8.49 -2.98
N VAL A 9 16.84 8.54 -4.04
CA VAL A 9 16.73 9.71 -4.91
C VAL A 9 16.18 10.92 -4.15
N VAL A 10 15.14 10.74 -3.35
CA VAL A 10 14.58 11.81 -2.51
C VAL A 10 15.62 12.33 -1.52
N PHE A 11 16.32 11.42 -0.84
CA PHE A 11 17.42 11.80 0.05
C PHE A 11 18.51 12.57 -0.69
N ALA A 12 18.92 12.10 -1.88
CA ALA A 12 19.93 12.76 -2.70
C ALA A 12 19.48 14.15 -3.17
N ILE A 13 18.20 14.33 -3.50
CA ILE A 13 17.62 15.63 -3.88
C ILE A 13 17.63 16.59 -2.69
N ILE A 14 17.16 16.16 -1.52
CA ILE A 14 17.08 17.01 -0.31
C ILE A 14 18.49 17.38 0.17
N PHE A 15 19.37 16.39 0.33
CA PHE A 15 20.74 16.60 0.77
C PHE A 15 21.59 17.35 -0.27
N GLY A 16 21.41 17.03 -1.56
CA GLY A 16 22.02 17.74 -2.68
C GLY A 16 21.60 19.20 -2.73
N GLY A 17 20.33 19.51 -2.46
CA GLY A 17 19.84 20.88 -2.27
C GLY A 17 20.61 21.61 -1.17
N ALA A 18 20.82 20.98 -0.02
CA ALA A 18 21.58 21.53 1.09
C ALA A 18 23.04 21.85 0.71
N LEU A 19 23.72 20.91 0.05
CA LEU A 19 25.09 21.08 -0.43
C LEU A 19 25.20 22.18 -1.50
N LEU A 20 24.23 22.23 -2.42
CA LEU A 20 24.15 23.27 -3.43
C LEU A 20 23.96 24.64 -2.77
N GLY A 21 23.11 24.75 -1.74
CA GLY A 21 22.98 25.93 -0.90
C GLY A 21 24.31 26.38 -0.29
N LEU A 22 25.02 25.46 0.37
CA LEU A 22 26.36 25.72 0.95
C LEU A 22 27.36 26.24 -0.09
N PHE A 23 27.31 25.68 -1.31
CA PHE A 23 28.17 26.07 -2.41
C PHE A 23 27.81 27.45 -2.98
N LEU A 24 26.52 27.73 -3.22
CA LEU A 24 26.04 29.05 -3.65
C LEU A 24 26.38 30.13 -2.62
N GLY A 25 26.27 29.82 -1.33
CA GLY A 25 26.67 30.74 -0.27
C GLY A 25 28.15 31.12 -0.33
N LYS A 26 29.01 30.32 -0.98
CA LYS A 26 30.43 30.63 -1.21
C LYS A 26 30.63 31.64 -2.33
N ILE A 27 29.74 31.65 -3.30
CA ILE A 27 29.88 32.43 -4.54
C ILE A 27 29.14 33.77 -4.42
N LEU A 28 28.08 33.85 -3.61
CA LEU A 28 27.34 35.10 -3.45
C LEU A 28 28.12 36.15 -2.63
N PRO A 29 28.33 37.36 -3.16
CA PRO A 29 28.87 38.48 -2.41
C PRO A 29 27.95 38.90 -1.26
N ASN A 30 28.53 39.28 -0.11
CA ASN A 30 27.81 39.68 1.11
C ASN A 30 26.83 40.88 0.93
N GLN A 31 26.83 41.54 -0.24
CA GLN A 31 26.05 42.76 -0.51
C GLN A 31 24.59 42.51 -0.94
N HIS A 32 24.23 41.30 -1.39
CA HIS A 32 22.84 40.95 -1.80
C HIS A 32 22.08 40.09 -0.77
N VAL A 33 22.69 39.82 0.38
CA VAL A 33 22.16 38.91 1.43
C VAL A 33 22.26 39.59 2.80
N GLY A 34 21.65 40.77 2.91
CA GLY A 34 21.56 41.49 4.17
C GLY A 34 20.76 40.71 5.23
N ALA A 35 20.91 41.08 6.51
CA ALA A 35 20.22 40.45 7.62
C ALA A 35 18.68 40.44 7.43
N GLU A 36 18.11 41.55 6.97
CA GLU A 36 16.69 41.70 6.65
C GLU A 36 16.21 40.69 5.58
N SER A 37 16.97 40.53 4.49
CA SER A 37 16.61 39.57 3.42
C SER A 37 16.73 38.12 3.91
N ARG A 38 17.71 37.82 4.76
CA ARG A 38 17.87 36.49 5.36
C ARG A 38 16.69 36.15 6.27
N ASP A 39 16.23 37.09 7.08
CA ASP A 39 15.10 36.88 7.98
C ASP A 39 13.78 36.76 7.21
N ALA A 40 13.58 37.56 6.15
CA ALA A 40 12.44 37.42 5.25
C ALA A 40 12.42 36.04 4.57
N ILE A 41 13.55 35.60 4.00
CA ILE A 41 13.65 34.27 3.37
C ILE A 41 13.41 33.18 4.40
N ARG A 42 14.00 33.27 5.60
CA ARG A 42 13.80 32.28 6.66
C ARG A 42 12.33 32.16 7.08
N THR A 43 11.61 33.28 7.11
CA THR A 43 10.17 33.32 7.41
C THR A 43 9.36 32.63 6.31
N ILE A 44 9.64 32.94 5.04
CA ILE A 44 8.99 32.29 3.89
C ILE A 44 9.28 30.77 3.90
N MET A 45 10.52 30.37 4.17
CA MET A 45 10.90 28.95 4.25
C MET A 45 10.22 28.24 5.42
N ALA A 46 10.00 28.91 6.55
CA ALA A 46 9.24 28.36 7.67
C ALA A 46 7.78 28.09 7.27
N MET A 47 7.16 29.00 6.51
CA MET A 47 5.80 28.78 5.96
C MET A 47 5.77 27.64 4.94
N LEU A 48 6.78 27.52 4.08
CA LEU A 48 6.89 26.38 3.16
C LEU A 48 7.10 25.05 3.90
N ALA A 49 7.85 25.07 5.01
CA ALA A 49 8.08 23.90 5.83
C ALA A 49 6.78 23.42 6.51
N THR A 50 5.96 24.34 7.04
CA THR A 50 4.67 23.97 7.63
C THR A 50 3.71 23.40 6.59
N LEU A 51 3.63 24.01 5.41
CA LEU A 51 2.84 23.47 4.29
C LEU A 51 3.32 22.08 3.86
N SER A 52 4.64 21.90 3.72
CA SER A 52 5.25 20.61 3.37
C SER A 52 4.93 19.54 4.41
N ALA A 53 5.01 19.88 5.71
CA ALA A 53 4.71 18.95 6.80
C ALA A 53 3.23 18.52 6.79
N VAL A 54 2.29 19.44 6.53
CA VAL A 54 0.87 19.10 6.43
C VAL A 54 0.62 18.18 5.24
N VAL A 55 1.13 18.50 4.06
CA VAL A 55 0.92 17.67 2.87
C VAL A 55 1.54 16.29 3.08
N LEU A 56 2.77 16.20 3.60
CA LEU A 56 3.41 14.92 3.90
C LEU A 56 2.62 14.12 4.94
N GLY A 57 2.04 14.78 5.95
CA GLY A 57 1.18 14.15 6.96
C GLY A 57 -0.10 13.56 6.35
N LEU A 58 -0.78 14.32 5.49
CA LEU A 58 -1.98 13.86 4.78
C LEU A 58 -1.69 12.68 3.85
N LEU A 59 -0.57 12.77 3.12
CA LEU A 59 -0.06 11.73 2.25
C LEU A 59 0.24 10.43 3.02
N THR A 60 0.93 10.56 4.16
CA THR A 60 1.19 9.44 5.07
C THR A 60 -0.10 8.83 5.61
N GLY A 61 -1.03 9.66 6.09
CA GLY A 61 -2.33 9.22 6.60
C GLY A 61 -3.16 8.47 5.54
N SER A 62 -3.21 8.99 4.31
CA SER A 62 -3.89 8.33 3.18
C SER A 62 -3.31 6.96 2.88
N SER A 63 -1.97 6.81 2.98
CA SER A 63 -1.29 5.53 2.72
C SER A 63 -1.60 4.51 3.83
N ILE A 64 -1.64 4.95 5.09
CA ILE A 64 -2.05 4.12 6.24
C ILE A 64 -3.51 3.68 6.09
N SER A 65 -4.42 4.61 5.78
CA SER A 65 -5.83 4.29 5.59
C SER A 65 -6.06 3.31 4.44
N SER A 66 -5.36 3.48 3.31
CA SER A 66 -5.47 2.54 2.18
C SER A 66 -4.97 1.14 2.53
N LEU A 67 -3.87 1.04 3.30
CA LEU A 67 -3.37 -0.26 3.75
C LEU A 67 -4.36 -0.96 4.70
N ALA A 68 -4.96 -0.20 5.63
CA ALA A 68 -5.98 -0.72 6.55
C ALA A 68 -7.26 -1.14 5.83
N GLU A 69 -7.68 -0.41 4.80
CA GLU A 69 -8.83 -0.76 3.95
C GLU A 69 -8.60 -2.08 3.22
N LYS A 70 -7.43 -2.25 2.59
CA LYS A 70 -7.04 -3.50 1.91
C LYS A 70 -6.93 -4.68 2.87
N GLU A 71 -6.43 -4.47 4.08
CA GLU A 71 -6.41 -5.50 5.13
C GLU A 71 -7.84 -5.91 5.53
N SER A 72 -8.73 -4.94 5.70
CA SER A 72 -10.15 -5.18 6.01
C SER A 72 -10.87 -5.95 4.90
N GLU A 73 -10.62 -5.61 3.63
CA GLU A 73 -11.15 -6.32 2.47
C GLU A 73 -10.71 -7.79 2.46
N LEU A 74 -9.41 -8.06 2.68
CA LEU A 74 -8.88 -9.43 2.75
C LEU A 74 -9.48 -10.23 3.90
N ARG A 75 -9.67 -9.59 5.06
CA ARG A 75 -10.34 -10.22 6.21
C ARG A 75 -11.79 -10.55 5.89
N SER A 76 -12.51 -9.63 5.27
CA SER A 76 -13.90 -9.83 4.83
C SER A 76 -14.00 -10.98 3.82
N ALA A 77 -13.09 -11.04 2.84
CA ALA A 77 -13.01 -12.13 1.89
C ALA A 77 -12.81 -13.49 2.60
N GLY A 78 -11.89 -13.58 3.57
CA GLY A 78 -11.68 -14.78 4.37
C GLY A 78 -12.95 -15.26 5.09
N VAL A 79 -13.71 -14.34 5.68
CA VAL A 79 -15.01 -14.66 6.32
C VAL A 79 -16.02 -15.19 5.30
N GLN A 80 -16.11 -14.57 4.12
CA GLN A 80 -17.01 -15.03 3.05
C GLN A 80 -16.65 -16.45 2.57
N PHE A 81 -15.36 -16.78 2.46
CA PHE A 81 -14.92 -18.14 2.14
C PHE A 81 -15.34 -19.16 3.21
N ILE A 82 -15.18 -18.84 4.50
CA ILE A 82 -15.61 -19.71 5.61
C ILE A 82 -17.13 -19.92 5.58
N MET A 83 -17.89 -18.83 5.40
CA MET A 83 -19.35 -18.90 5.35
C MET A 83 -19.83 -19.74 4.16
N LEU A 84 -19.23 -19.56 2.99
CA LEU A 84 -19.55 -20.35 1.80
C LEU A 84 -19.28 -21.85 2.02
N ASP A 85 -18.17 -22.22 2.65
CA ASP A 85 -17.89 -23.63 2.99
C ASP A 85 -18.89 -24.21 3.98
N ARG A 86 -19.29 -23.44 5.00
CA ARG A 86 -20.31 -23.86 5.97
C ARG A 86 -21.67 -24.05 5.31
N THR A 87 -22.09 -23.13 4.44
CA THR A 87 -23.36 -23.27 3.69
C THR A 87 -23.31 -24.49 2.77
N MET A 88 -22.18 -24.75 2.12
CA MET A 88 -21.99 -25.98 1.34
C MET A 88 -22.00 -27.24 2.21
N ALA A 89 -21.39 -27.21 3.39
CA ALA A 89 -21.41 -28.32 4.35
C ALA A 89 -22.83 -28.65 4.81
N GLU A 90 -23.64 -27.63 5.11
CA GLU A 90 -25.03 -27.76 5.53
C GLU A 90 -25.95 -28.29 4.39
N TYR A 91 -25.62 -27.99 3.13
CA TYR A 91 -26.35 -28.53 1.97
C TYR A 91 -26.23 -30.05 1.89
N GLY A 92 -25.06 -30.61 2.27
CA GLY A 92 -24.82 -32.04 2.34
C GLY A 92 -23.70 -32.55 1.42
N PRO A 93 -23.54 -33.88 1.27
CA PRO A 93 -22.37 -34.49 0.64
C PRO A 93 -22.21 -34.21 -0.85
N GLU A 94 -23.28 -33.76 -1.54
CA GLU A 94 -23.25 -33.37 -2.95
C GLU A 94 -22.26 -32.24 -3.23
N THR A 95 -22.00 -31.36 -2.25
CA THR A 95 -21.08 -30.22 -2.39
C THR A 95 -19.62 -30.56 -2.04
N ALA A 96 -19.32 -31.78 -1.59
CA ALA A 96 -18.00 -32.14 -1.07
C ALA A 96 -16.86 -31.89 -2.08
N LYS A 97 -17.11 -32.16 -3.37
CA LYS A 97 -16.16 -31.86 -4.45
C LYS A 97 -15.94 -30.35 -4.63
N THR A 98 -17.02 -29.57 -4.56
CA THR A 98 -17.00 -28.11 -4.67
C THR A 98 -16.28 -27.46 -3.48
N ARG A 99 -16.47 -27.99 -2.26
CA ARG A 99 -15.72 -27.58 -1.05
C ARG A 99 -14.22 -27.82 -1.22
N ALA A 100 -13.82 -28.98 -1.74
CA ALA A 100 -12.42 -29.29 -2.01
C ALA A 100 -11.81 -28.34 -3.06
N LEU A 101 -12.56 -28.05 -4.13
CA LEU A 101 -12.16 -27.07 -5.14
C LEU A 101 -11.99 -25.67 -4.54
N LEU A 102 -12.93 -25.20 -3.71
CA LEU A 102 -12.85 -23.90 -3.03
C LEU A 102 -11.57 -23.80 -2.18
N LYS A 103 -11.25 -24.87 -1.42
CA LYS A 103 -10.05 -24.94 -0.59
C LYS A 103 -8.77 -24.89 -1.42
N GLN A 104 -8.70 -25.63 -2.53
CA GLN A 104 -7.56 -25.62 -3.44
C GLN A 104 -7.33 -24.22 -4.05
N LEU A 105 -8.41 -23.59 -4.50
CA LEU A 105 -8.35 -22.24 -5.07
C LEU A 105 -7.88 -21.20 -4.06
N LEU A 106 -8.35 -21.28 -2.81
CA LEU A 106 -7.88 -20.37 -1.76
C LEU A 106 -6.40 -20.59 -1.45
N ALA A 107 -5.95 -21.85 -1.36
CA ALA A 107 -4.54 -22.18 -1.13
C ALA A 107 -3.63 -21.67 -2.26
N GLU A 108 -4.04 -21.87 -3.52
CA GLU A 108 -3.31 -21.39 -4.69
C GLU A 108 -3.23 -19.86 -4.71
N ARG A 109 -4.33 -19.17 -4.35
CA ARG A 109 -4.37 -17.71 -4.26
C ARG A 109 -3.47 -17.16 -3.16
N ILE A 110 -3.43 -17.79 -1.99
CA ILE A 110 -2.50 -17.42 -0.92
C ILE A 110 -1.05 -17.55 -1.42
N GLY A 111 -0.72 -18.66 -2.09
CA GLY A 111 0.62 -18.89 -2.64
C GLY A 111 1.02 -17.91 -3.74
N GLN A 112 0.08 -17.44 -4.55
CA GLN A 112 0.33 -16.47 -5.62
C GLN A 112 0.50 -15.02 -5.11
N ILE A 113 -0.19 -14.65 -4.03
CA ILE A 113 -0.17 -13.29 -3.47
C ILE A 113 0.96 -13.12 -2.46
N TRP A 114 1.28 -14.15 -1.66
CA TRP A 114 2.37 -14.13 -0.68
C TRP A 114 3.43 -15.19 -0.99
N PRO A 115 4.30 -14.95 -1.97
CA PRO A 115 5.22 -15.99 -2.42
C PRO A 115 6.54 -16.01 -1.64
N GLU A 116 6.55 -15.53 -0.39
CA GLU A 116 7.70 -15.68 0.52
C GLU A 116 8.01 -17.15 0.87
N GLU A 117 7.22 -18.10 0.40
CA GLU A 117 7.51 -19.55 0.41
C GLU A 117 7.87 -20.12 -1.00
N GLY A 118 8.26 -19.29 -1.97
CA GLY A 118 8.99 -19.72 -3.17
C GLY A 118 8.37 -19.42 -4.54
N GLY A 119 8.19 -18.16 -4.92
CA GLY A 119 7.89 -17.79 -6.31
C GLY A 119 7.79 -16.28 -6.59
N PRO A 120 7.67 -15.85 -7.87
CA PRO A 120 7.37 -14.45 -8.20
C PRO A 120 5.88 -14.12 -7.98
N VAL A 121 5.58 -12.94 -7.41
CA VAL A 121 4.20 -12.42 -7.25
C VAL A 121 3.57 -12.28 -8.62
N SER A 122 2.52 -13.04 -8.91
CA SER A 122 1.81 -12.95 -10.18
C SER A 122 0.66 -11.95 -10.06
N LEU A 123 0.82 -10.75 -10.62
CA LEU A 123 -0.29 -9.78 -10.76
C LEU A 123 -1.45 -10.36 -11.58
N THR A 124 -1.15 -11.30 -12.48
CA THR A 124 -2.14 -12.03 -13.28
C THR A 124 -3.02 -12.91 -12.40
N ALA A 125 -2.49 -13.50 -11.32
CA ALA A 125 -3.23 -14.30 -10.34
C ALA A 125 -4.23 -13.50 -9.50
N LEU A 126 -3.87 -12.26 -9.15
CA LEU A 126 -4.78 -11.30 -8.51
C LEU A 126 -5.96 -10.98 -9.45
N SER A 127 -5.69 -10.79 -10.75
CA SER A 127 -6.70 -10.49 -11.76
C SER A 127 -7.51 -11.69 -12.28
N SER A 128 -6.94 -12.90 -12.25
CA SER A 128 -7.59 -14.08 -12.83
C SER A 128 -8.59 -14.65 -11.84
N GLY A 129 -9.82 -14.17 -11.94
CA GLY A 129 -10.95 -14.63 -11.15
C GLY A 129 -11.44 -16.04 -11.46
N ALA A 130 -10.69 -16.83 -12.22
CA ALA A 130 -11.15 -18.10 -12.81
C ALA A 130 -11.66 -19.12 -11.78
N GLY A 131 -11.14 -19.11 -10.55
CA GLY A 131 -11.53 -20.07 -9.52
C GLY A 131 -12.99 -20.01 -9.06
N ILE A 132 -13.50 -18.82 -8.70
CA ILE A 132 -14.85 -18.72 -8.09
C ILE A 132 -15.95 -19.02 -9.11
N ASN A 133 -15.71 -18.76 -10.40
CA ASN A 133 -16.65 -19.08 -11.47
C ASN A 133 -16.83 -20.60 -11.62
N LEU A 134 -15.79 -21.39 -11.33
CA LEU A 134 -15.88 -22.86 -11.31
C LEU A 134 -16.74 -23.32 -10.13
N VAL A 135 -16.56 -22.73 -8.95
CA VAL A 135 -17.40 -23.00 -7.76
C VAL A 135 -18.86 -22.63 -8.05
N GLN A 136 -19.10 -21.47 -8.64
CA GLN A 136 -20.44 -21.02 -9.02
C GLN A 136 -21.10 -21.97 -10.03
N ARG A 137 -20.36 -22.43 -11.05
CA ARG A 137 -20.85 -23.41 -12.03
C ARG A 137 -21.25 -24.73 -11.36
N ASP A 138 -20.43 -25.22 -10.44
CA ASP A 138 -20.70 -26.48 -9.74
C ASP A 138 -21.91 -26.36 -8.81
N LEU A 139 -22.11 -25.18 -8.16
CA LEU A 139 -23.32 -24.86 -7.40
C LEU A 139 -24.57 -24.78 -8.30
N PHE A 140 -24.45 -24.25 -9.51
CA PHE A 140 -25.54 -24.26 -10.50
C PHE A 140 -25.90 -25.67 -10.98
N ALA A 141 -24.97 -26.62 -10.97
CA ALA A 141 -25.24 -28.01 -11.38
C ALA A 141 -25.97 -28.83 -10.30
N LEU A 142 -26.11 -28.31 -9.07
CA LEU A 142 -26.85 -28.99 -7.99
C LEU A 142 -28.34 -29.10 -8.31
N SER A 143 -28.92 -30.27 -8.00
CA SER A 143 -30.35 -30.56 -8.15
C SER A 143 -31.04 -30.65 -6.79
N PRO A 144 -31.47 -29.50 -6.21
CA PRO A 144 -32.02 -29.47 -4.86
C PRO A 144 -33.35 -30.22 -4.76
N GLN A 145 -33.42 -31.17 -3.83
CA GLN A 145 -34.58 -32.02 -3.58
C GLN A 145 -35.57 -31.39 -2.58
N THR A 146 -35.08 -30.53 -1.67
CA THR A 146 -35.88 -29.87 -0.63
C THR A 146 -35.88 -28.36 -0.76
N GLU A 147 -36.86 -27.67 -0.16
CA GLU A 147 -36.86 -26.20 -0.09
C GLU A 147 -35.64 -25.66 0.68
N GLN A 148 -35.20 -26.35 1.73
CA GLN A 148 -33.97 -26.01 2.46
C GLN A 148 -32.74 -26.09 1.55
N GLN A 149 -32.63 -27.12 0.72
CA GLN A 149 -31.53 -27.24 -0.25
C GLN A 149 -31.59 -26.14 -1.32
N ARG A 150 -32.79 -25.77 -1.81
CA ARG A 150 -32.93 -24.62 -2.73
C ARG A 150 -32.42 -23.34 -2.08
N TRP A 151 -32.86 -23.05 -0.87
CA TRP A 151 -32.43 -21.86 -0.14
C TRP A 151 -30.91 -21.83 0.09
N LEU A 152 -30.31 -22.95 0.50
CA LEU A 152 -28.85 -23.06 0.70
C LEU A 152 -28.06 -22.86 -0.60
N ARG A 153 -28.54 -23.43 -1.72
CA ARG A 153 -27.94 -23.23 -3.05
C ARG A 153 -28.00 -21.77 -3.48
N ASP A 154 -29.15 -21.13 -3.35
CA ASP A 154 -29.35 -19.74 -3.75
C ASP A 154 -28.50 -18.79 -2.88
N ASN A 155 -28.41 -19.06 -1.58
CA ASN A 155 -27.55 -18.33 -0.66
C ASN A 155 -26.05 -18.50 -1.03
N ALA A 156 -25.60 -19.72 -1.29
CA ALA A 156 -24.24 -19.98 -1.75
C ALA A 156 -23.92 -19.27 -3.07
N LEU A 157 -24.86 -19.26 -4.03
CA LEU A 157 -24.72 -18.53 -5.29
C LEU A 157 -24.61 -17.02 -5.05
N GLN A 158 -25.42 -16.46 -4.15
CA GLN A 158 -25.33 -15.04 -3.77
C GLN A 158 -23.97 -14.72 -3.14
N MET A 159 -23.45 -15.56 -2.25
CA MET A 159 -22.12 -15.38 -1.66
C MET A 159 -21.02 -15.43 -2.74
N THR A 160 -21.11 -16.33 -3.73
CA THR A 160 -20.14 -16.35 -4.84
C THR A 160 -20.19 -15.09 -5.70
N ASN A 161 -21.37 -14.48 -5.88
CA ASN A 161 -21.52 -13.20 -6.58
C ASN A 161 -20.86 -12.06 -5.79
N THR A 162 -21.06 -11.99 -4.47
CA THR A 162 -20.41 -10.99 -3.62
C THR A 162 -18.89 -11.10 -3.68
N ILE A 163 -18.36 -12.33 -3.63
CA ILE A 163 -16.91 -12.60 -3.78
C ILE A 163 -16.43 -12.19 -5.18
N ALA A 164 -17.26 -12.36 -6.21
CA ALA A 164 -16.94 -11.95 -7.58
C ALA A 164 -16.98 -10.42 -7.77
N GLU A 165 -17.95 -9.72 -7.16
CA GLU A 165 -18.09 -8.26 -7.20
C GLU A 165 -16.94 -7.54 -6.48
N SER A 166 -16.56 -8.03 -5.29
CA SER A 166 -15.41 -7.54 -4.51
C SER A 166 -14.10 -7.53 -5.31
N ARG A 167 -13.99 -8.32 -6.39
CA ARG A 167 -12.80 -8.33 -7.25
C ARG A 167 -12.73 -7.14 -8.18
N TRP A 168 -13.87 -6.68 -8.68
CA TRP A 168 -13.91 -5.57 -9.63
C TRP A 168 -13.55 -4.26 -8.95
N THR A 169 -13.94 -4.08 -7.68
CA THR A 169 -13.51 -2.94 -6.86
C THR A 169 -11.99 -2.96 -6.62
N THR A 170 -11.41 -4.13 -6.34
CA THR A 170 -9.95 -4.24 -6.22
C THR A 170 -9.22 -3.91 -7.53
N ILE A 171 -9.76 -4.30 -8.70
CA ILE A 171 -9.17 -3.98 -10.02
C ILE A 171 -9.24 -2.47 -10.31
N GLU A 172 -10.34 -1.80 -9.96
CA GLU A 172 -10.44 -0.34 -10.06
C GLU A 172 -9.49 0.38 -9.08
N GLN A 173 -9.32 -0.16 -7.87
CA GLN A 173 -8.45 0.40 -6.83
C GLN A 173 -6.96 0.05 -6.97
N ILE A 174 -6.58 -0.94 -7.80
CA ILE A 174 -5.16 -1.12 -8.22
C ILE A 174 -4.67 0.14 -8.97
N GLY A 175 -5.59 0.98 -9.45
CA GLY A 175 -5.35 2.31 -9.96
C GLY A 175 -5.49 3.46 -8.94
N SER A 176 -5.53 3.22 -7.61
CA SER A 176 -5.47 4.30 -6.63
C SER A 176 -4.08 4.95 -6.70
N ARG A 177 -4.07 5.96 -7.56
CA ARG A 177 -2.94 6.70 -8.09
C ARG A 177 -2.34 7.46 -6.92
N PHE A 178 -1.34 6.88 -6.26
CA PHE A 178 -0.45 7.62 -5.36
C PHE A 178 -0.25 9.01 -5.98
N PRO A 179 -0.56 10.11 -5.27
CA PRO A 179 -0.64 11.44 -5.86
C PRO A 179 0.77 11.96 -6.16
N TRP A 180 1.41 11.39 -7.17
CA TRP A 180 2.79 11.61 -7.57
C TRP A 180 3.08 13.10 -7.81
N ALA A 181 2.09 13.83 -8.31
CA ALA A 181 2.16 15.29 -8.46
C ALA A 181 2.40 15.99 -7.11
N PHE A 182 1.60 15.70 -6.09
CA PHE A 182 1.75 16.29 -4.77
C PHE A 182 3.06 15.88 -4.10
N PHE A 183 3.46 14.61 -4.27
CA PHE A 183 4.74 14.11 -3.79
C PHE A 183 5.93 14.87 -4.38
N MET A 184 5.96 15.04 -5.71
CA MET A 184 7.02 15.77 -6.40
C MET A 184 7.12 17.23 -5.92
N VAL A 185 5.97 17.88 -5.69
CA VAL A 185 5.92 19.25 -5.17
C VAL A 185 6.51 19.33 -3.75
N VAL A 186 6.16 18.40 -2.86
CA VAL A 186 6.71 18.36 -1.49
C VAL A 186 8.22 18.12 -1.51
N VAL A 187 8.71 17.17 -2.33
CA VAL A 187 10.15 16.91 -2.45
C VAL A 187 10.89 18.13 -2.99
N ALA A 188 10.31 18.86 -3.95
CA ALA A 188 10.87 20.10 -4.45
C ALA A 188 10.92 21.19 -3.37
N TRP A 189 9.85 21.38 -2.60
CA TRP A 189 9.83 22.34 -1.48
C TRP A 189 10.88 21.99 -0.42
N LEU A 190 11.02 20.72 -0.04
CA LEU A 190 12.05 20.26 0.89
C LEU A 190 13.46 20.53 0.35
N ALA A 191 13.72 20.31 -0.93
CA ALA A 191 14.99 20.63 -1.55
C ALA A 191 15.32 22.13 -1.46
N VAL A 192 14.33 23.01 -1.73
CA VAL A 192 14.51 24.47 -1.62
C VAL A 192 14.71 24.89 -0.16
N ILE A 193 13.99 24.30 0.81
CA ILE A 193 14.18 24.53 2.25
C ILE A 193 15.61 24.19 2.67
N PHE A 194 16.10 23.01 2.28
CA PHE A 194 17.45 22.58 2.60
C PHE A 194 18.52 23.43 1.90
N ALA A 195 18.28 23.82 0.65
CA ALA A 195 19.15 24.77 -0.06
C ALA A 195 19.22 26.12 0.66
N SER A 196 18.09 26.65 1.14
CA SER A 196 18.08 27.88 1.93
C SER A 196 18.83 27.74 3.26
N PHE A 197 18.70 26.60 3.95
CA PHE A 197 19.48 26.35 5.16
C PHE A 197 20.97 26.26 4.87
N GLY A 198 21.36 25.56 3.80
CA GLY A 198 22.75 25.47 3.35
C GLY A 198 23.32 26.84 2.96
N LEU A 199 22.52 27.68 2.29
CA LEU A 199 22.92 29.01 1.84
C LEU A 199 23.31 29.93 3.01
N PHE A 200 22.58 29.87 4.12
CA PHE A 200 22.80 30.72 5.28
C PHE A 200 23.62 30.09 6.41
N ALA A 201 23.92 28.80 6.29
CA ALA A 201 24.64 28.03 7.29
C ALA A 201 26.13 28.41 7.38
N PRO A 202 26.72 28.44 8.60
CA PRO A 202 28.16 28.47 8.75
C PRO A 202 28.77 27.16 8.25
N ARG A 203 29.91 27.25 7.56
CA ARG A 203 30.57 26.12 6.88
C ARG A 203 31.41 25.27 7.82
N ASN A 204 30.81 24.70 8.86
CA ASN A 204 31.48 23.77 9.75
C ASN A 204 30.94 22.34 9.57
N ALA A 205 31.75 21.35 9.95
CA ALA A 205 31.37 19.94 9.86
C ALA A 205 30.10 19.62 10.66
N SER A 206 29.88 20.32 11.78
CA SER A 206 28.69 20.16 12.62
C SER A 206 27.40 20.50 11.89
N VAL A 207 27.35 21.57 11.10
CA VAL A 207 26.14 21.93 10.34
C VAL A 207 25.90 20.96 9.19
N VAL A 208 26.95 20.50 8.52
CA VAL A 208 26.81 19.46 7.48
C VAL A 208 26.25 18.17 8.08
N ALA A 209 26.75 17.75 9.25
CA ALA A 209 26.23 16.59 9.97
C ALA A 209 24.76 16.79 10.38
N ALA A 210 24.39 17.97 10.88
CA ALA A 210 23.00 18.27 11.22
C ALA A 210 22.07 18.23 10.00
N LEU A 211 22.49 18.78 8.85
CA LEU A 211 21.75 18.72 7.59
C LEU A 211 21.61 17.28 7.08
N LEU A 212 22.65 16.46 7.21
CA LEU A 212 22.60 15.04 6.87
C LEU A 212 21.56 14.29 7.70
N VAL A 213 21.60 14.47 9.02
CA VAL A 213 20.65 13.84 9.95
C VAL A 213 19.22 14.30 9.66
N ALA A 214 19.01 15.59 9.39
CA ALA A 214 17.70 16.12 9.05
C ALA A 214 17.17 15.57 7.71
N ALA A 215 18.03 15.44 6.70
CA ALA A 215 17.66 14.84 5.41
C ALA A 215 17.29 13.36 5.57
N LEU A 216 18.04 12.59 6.37
CA LEU A 216 17.69 11.20 6.71
C LEU A 216 16.35 11.12 7.45
N ALA A 217 16.11 11.99 8.43
CA ALA A 217 14.88 12.01 9.21
C ALA A 217 13.64 12.29 8.35
N LEU A 218 13.76 13.12 7.29
CA LEU A 218 12.66 13.41 6.37
C LEU A 218 12.50 12.35 5.27
N ALA A 219 13.59 11.71 4.84
CA ALA A 219 13.55 10.62 3.87
C ALA A 219 12.87 9.36 4.44
N GLY A 220 12.99 9.11 5.76
CA GLY A 220 12.42 7.93 6.43
C GLY A 220 10.90 7.80 6.28
N PRO A 221 10.09 8.79 6.69
CA PRO A 221 8.63 8.75 6.53
C PRO A 221 8.19 8.67 5.06
N ILE A 222 8.90 9.34 4.15
CA ILE A 222 8.65 9.26 2.70
C ILE A 222 8.87 7.84 2.20
N PHE A 223 9.96 7.20 2.64
CA PHE A 223 10.26 5.82 2.30
C PHE A 223 9.17 4.88 2.83
N MET A 224 8.77 5.01 4.09
CA MET A 224 7.68 4.24 4.67
C MET A 224 6.36 4.44 3.92
N MET A 225 6.03 5.68 3.56
CA MET A 225 4.83 5.98 2.79
C MET A 225 4.81 5.25 1.43
N LEU A 226 5.93 5.23 0.71
CA LEU A 226 6.05 4.52 -0.58
C LEU A 226 5.98 3.00 -0.42
N GLU A 227 6.56 2.46 0.67
CA GLU A 227 6.45 1.04 1.03
C GLU A 227 4.99 0.64 1.29
N MET A 228 4.20 1.51 1.94
CA MET A 228 2.77 1.26 2.21
C MET A 228 1.89 1.29 0.95
N ASP A 229 2.32 1.98 -0.11
CA ASP A 229 1.62 2.00 -1.41
C ASP A 229 1.70 0.65 -2.15
N GLN A 230 2.65 -0.22 -1.78
CA GLN A 230 2.82 -1.57 -2.34
C GLN A 230 2.54 -2.69 -1.30
N PRO A 231 1.26 -2.90 -0.91
CA PRO A 231 0.87 -3.75 0.21
C PRO A 231 1.22 -5.24 0.09
N TYR A 232 1.57 -5.71 -1.12
CA TYR A 232 1.88 -7.12 -1.42
C TYR A 232 3.36 -7.37 -1.76
N GLY A 233 4.15 -6.32 -2.00
CA GLY A 233 5.54 -6.43 -2.48
C GLY A 233 6.58 -5.68 -1.64
N GLY A 234 6.15 -4.72 -0.81
CA GLY A 234 7.01 -3.94 0.06
C GLY A 234 7.46 -4.68 1.32
N MET A 235 8.32 -4.07 2.14
CA MET A 235 8.68 -4.51 3.49
C MET A 235 7.50 -4.44 4.46
N VAL A 236 6.54 -3.54 4.24
CA VAL A 236 5.29 -3.47 5.01
C VAL A 236 4.22 -4.24 4.24
N LYS A 237 4.07 -5.53 4.56
CA LYS A 237 3.12 -6.43 3.90
C LYS A 237 1.86 -6.59 4.73
N ILE A 238 0.72 -6.67 4.04
CA ILE A 238 -0.49 -7.18 4.69
C ILE A 238 -0.25 -8.66 5.01
N PRO A 239 -0.40 -9.13 6.26
CA PRO A 239 -0.16 -10.52 6.59
C PRO A 239 -1.22 -11.45 5.98
N SER A 240 -0.82 -12.63 5.51
CA SER A 240 -1.75 -13.65 4.97
C SER A 240 -2.59 -14.35 6.04
N THR A 241 -2.41 -14.01 7.32
CA THR A 241 -2.96 -14.71 8.49
C THR A 241 -4.47 -14.91 8.40
N SER A 242 -5.25 -13.89 8.02
CA SER A 242 -6.71 -14.02 7.95
C SER A 242 -7.17 -15.05 6.91
N LEU A 243 -6.52 -15.10 5.75
CA LEU A 243 -6.84 -16.08 4.71
C LEU A 243 -6.30 -17.47 5.04
N ARG A 244 -5.15 -17.59 5.72
CA ARG A 244 -4.65 -18.88 6.22
C ARG A 244 -5.54 -19.46 7.31
N VAL A 245 -6.01 -18.64 8.26
CA VAL A 245 -6.99 -19.06 9.27
C VAL A 245 -8.29 -19.52 8.60
N ALA A 246 -8.74 -18.81 7.55
CA ALA A 246 -9.87 -19.27 6.76
C ALA A 246 -9.59 -20.63 6.12
N LEU A 247 -8.44 -20.80 5.46
CA LEU A 247 -8.03 -22.07 4.84
C LEU A 247 -7.94 -23.25 5.82
N GLU A 248 -7.48 -23.01 7.06
CA GLU A 248 -7.45 -24.00 8.13
C GLU A 248 -8.84 -24.38 8.61
N GLN A 249 -9.77 -23.42 8.68
CA GLN A 249 -11.17 -23.70 9.02
C GLN A 249 -11.95 -24.39 7.90
N LEU A 250 -11.53 -24.24 6.64
CA LEU A 250 -12.14 -24.94 5.50
C LEU A 250 -11.98 -26.47 5.64
N GLY A 251 -13.11 -27.17 5.76
CA GLY A 251 -13.16 -28.63 5.94
C GLY A 251 -13.04 -29.12 7.39
N GLY A 252 -13.04 -28.22 8.38
CA GLY A 252 -13.07 -28.59 9.81
C GLY A 252 -14.44 -28.98 10.37
N SER A 253 -15.48 -28.96 9.51
CA SER A 253 -16.88 -29.32 9.84
C SER A 253 -17.47 -30.26 8.80
#